data_AF-A0A9D1XZT1-F1
#
_entry.id   AF-A0A9D1XZT1-F1
#
_cell.length_a   1.000
_cell.length_b   1.000
_cell.length_c   1.000
_cell.angle_alpha   90.00
_cell.angle_beta   90.00
_cell.angle_gamma   90.00
#
_symmetry.space_group_name_H-M   'P 1'
#
loop_
_entity.id
_entity.type
_entity.pdbx_description
1 polymer ?
#
loop_
_entity_poly.entity_id
_entity_poly.type
_entity_poly.pdbx_seq_one_letter_code
_entity_poly.pdbx_strand_id
1 'polypeptide(L)'
;MRTKDELFRAAQREVAARRQRAVMQAEDARRAAFAAHPGLAAADDAQMHAGLALAKAAALGGDVEAARAALTQADAALADAAKAAGYDEAAFAPAFACPLCHDTGMYQGAPCRCVADIARRLRREEINAASPLGLCEFAT
;
A
#
# COMPACT_ATOMS: atom_id res chain seq x y z
N MET A 1 31.61 -10.96 -3.64
CA MET A 1 30.36 -11.17 -4.40
C MET A 1 29.34 -11.81 -3.47
N ARG A 2 28.08 -11.37 -3.43
CA ARG A 2 27.07 -11.91 -2.49
C ARG A 2 26.73 -13.38 -2.79
N THR A 3 26.35 -14.12 -1.75
CA THR A 3 25.77 -15.46 -1.86
C THR A 3 24.34 -15.41 -2.43
N LYS A 4 23.81 -16.57 -2.83
CA LYS A 4 22.41 -16.68 -3.30
C LYS A 4 21.42 -16.18 -2.25
N ASP A 5 21.64 -16.54 -0.98
CA ASP A 5 20.74 -16.18 0.11
C ASP A 5 20.83 -14.68 0.43
N GLU A 6 22.02 -14.09 0.36
CA GLU A 6 22.20 -12.65 0.53
C GLU A 6 21.50 -11.85 -0.57
N LEU A 7 21.58 -12.30 -1.82
CA LEU A 7 20.85 -11.70 -2.95
C LEU A 7 19.34 -11.82 -2.76
N PHE A 8 18.88 -12.98 -2.30
CA PHE A 8 17.47 -13.21 -2.05
C PHE A 8 16.93 -12.32 -0.92
N ARG A 9 17.63 -12.21 0.21
CA ARG A 9 17.28 -11.30 1.31
C ARG A 9 17.32 -9.84 0.86
N ALA A 10 18.30 -9.46 0.04
CA ALA A 10 18.36 -8.11 -0.54
C ALA A 10 17.16 -7.83 -1.45
N ALA A 11 16.75 -8.80 -2.27
CA ALA A 11 15.57 -8.69 -3.11
C ALA A 11 14.28 -8.56 -2.28
N GLN A 12 14.14 -9.35 -1.20
CA GLN A 12 13.01 -9.23 -0.27
C GLN A 12 12.94 -7.85 0.39
N ARG A 13 14.08 -7.29 0.83
CA ARG A 13 14.13 -5.92 1.37
C ARG A 13 13.66 -4.88 0.35
N GLU A 14 14.06 -5.02 -0.90
CA GLU A 14 13.62 -4.10 -1.95
C GLU A 14 12.11 -4.20 -2.22
N VAL A 15 11.55 -5.42 -2.24
CA VAL A 15 10.11 -5.64 -2.38
C VAL A 15 9.34 -5.05 -1.20
N ALA A 16 9.78 -5.30 0.04
CA ALA A 16 9.18 -4.70 1.23
C ALA A 16 9.23 -3.16 1.18
N ALA A 17 10.35 -2.58 0.72
CA ALA A 17 10.47 -1.14 0.57
C ALA A 17 9.53 -0.57 -0.50
N ARG A 18 9.29 -1.29 -1.61
CA ARG A 18 8.28 -0.91 -2.62
C ARG A 18 6.88 -0.88 -2.01
N ARG A 19 6.53 -1.93 -1.26
CA ARG A 19 5.25 -2.01 -0.54
C ARG A 19 5.07 -0.84 0.40
N GLN A 20 6.07 -0.55 1.23
CA GLN A 20 6.01 0.56 2.18
C GLN A 20 5.82 1.90 1.46
N ARG A 21 6.54 2.13 0.36
CA ARG A 21 6.36 3.35 -0.44
C ARG A 21 4.96 3.47 -1.03
N ALA A 22 4.41 2.39 -1.59
CA ALA A 22 3.06 2.39 -2.13
C ALA A 22 2.01 2.71 -1.05
N VAL A 23 2.16 2.15 0.15
CA VAL A 23 1.29 2.44 1.29
C VAL A 23 1.42 3.89 1.72
N MET A 24 2.65 4.39 1.93
CA MET A 24 2.85 5.79 2.33
C MET A 24 2.31 6.77 1.29
N GLN A 25 2.51 6.51 -0.01
CA GLN A 25 1.97 7.36 -1.08
C GLN A 25 0.44 7.38 -1.10
N ALA A 26 -0.20 6.25 -0.87
CA ALA A 26 -1.66 6.19 -0.78
C ALA A 26 -2.19 6.95 0.44
N GLU A 27 -1.53 6.83 1.59
CA GLU A 27 -1.86 7.61 2.78
C GLU A 27 -1.66 9.12 2.58
N ASP A 28 -0.55 9.52 1.96
CA ASP A 28 -0.29 10.93 1.65
C ASP A 28 -1.31 11.48 0.65
N ALA A 29 -1.67 10.71 -0.38
CA ALA A 29 -2.72 11.07 -1.33
C ALA A 29 -4.09 11.20 -0.65
N ARG A 30 -4.43 10.27 0.26
CA ARG A 30 -5.65 10.34 1.07
C ARG A 30 -5.65 11.61 1.93
N ARG A 31 -4.56 11.89 2.66
CA ARG A 31 -4.44 13.10 3.48
C ARG A 31 -4.60 14.38 2.65
N ALA A 32 -3.96 14.43 1.47
CA ALA A 32 -4.08 15.57 0.56
C ALA A 32 -5.52 15.76 0.07
N ALA A 33 -6.20 14.68 -0.32
CA ALA A 33 -7.60 14.72 -0.74
C ALA A 33 -8.51 15.24 0.39
N PHE A 34 -8.34 14.73 1.61
CA PHE A 34 -9.16 15.12 2.75
C PHE A 34 -8.93 16.57 3.17
N ALA A 35 -7.69 17.05 3.08
CA ALA A 35 -7.36 18.45 3.29
C ALA A 35 -7.99 19.37 2.23
N ALA A 36 -8.07 18.92 0.97
CA ALA A 36 -8.66 19.67 -0.13
C ALA A 36 -10.20 19.66 -0.13
N HIS A 37 -10.83 18.65 0.49
CA HIS A 37 -12.28 18.47 0.48
C HIS A 37 -12.84 18.37 1.90
N PRO A 38 -13.17 19.49 2.55
CA PRO A 38 -13.70 19.50 3.92
C PRO A 38 -14.98 18.67 4.13
N GLY A 39 -15.84 18.57 3.10
CA GLY A 39 -17.03 17.72 3.14
C GLY A 39 -16.71 16.22 3.19
N LEU A 40 -15.61 15.80 2.55
CA LEU A 40 -15.13 14.43 2.61
C LEU A 40 -14.56 14.11 4.00
N ALA A 41 -13.76 15.04 4.55
CA ALA A 41 -13.23 14.90 5.91
C ALA A 41 -14.33 14.81 6.97
N ALA A 42 -15.36 15.67 6.89
CA ALA A 42 -16.49 15.63 7.82
C ALA A 42 -17.29 14.31 7.74
N ALA A 43 -17.42 13.72 6.55
CA ALA A 43 -18.09 12.45 6.38
C ALA A 43 -17.29 11.28 6.98
N ASP A 44 -15.96 11.31 6.86
CA ASP A 44 -15.07 10.30 7.46
C ASP A 44 -15.05 10.41 8.99
N ASP A 45 -15.02 11.61 9.55
CA ASP A 45 -15.14 11.84 10.99
C ASP A 45 -16.47 11.28 11.53
N ALA A 46 -17.58 11.55 10.82
CA ALA A 46 -18.90 11.01 11.17
C ALA A 46 -18.93 9.47 11.12
N GLN A 47 -18.29 8.87 10.11
CA GLN A 47 -18.16 7.43 9.96
C GLN A 47 -17.31 6.81 11.08
N MET A 48 -16.20 7.44 11.45
CA MET A 48 -15.38 7.04 12.60
C MET A 48 -16.18 7.11 13.91
N HIS A 49 -16.93 8.18 14.14
CA HIS A 49 -17.78 8.34 15.32
C HIS A 49 -18.89 7.28 15.39
N ALA A 50 -19.54 6.96 14.26
CA ALA A 50 -20.54 5.90 14.19
C ALA A 50 -19.93 4.52 14.48
N GLY A 51 -18.73 4.24 13.98
CA GLY A 51 -17.99 3.01 14.27
C GLY A 51 -17.62 2.85 15.75
N LEU A 52 -17.15 3.93 16.37
CA LEU A 52 -16.88 3.99 17.82
C LEU A 52 -18.16 3.78 18.64
N ALA A 53 -19.27 4.39 18.22
CA ALA A 53 -20.57 4.22 18.88
C ALA A 53 -21.03 2.75 18.81
N LEU A 54 -20.86 2.10 17.67
CA LEU A 54 -21.17 0.69 17.49
C LEU A 54 -20.28 -0.21 18.38
N ALA A 55 -18.97 0.03 18.40
CA ALA A 55 -18.05 -0.71 19.28
C ALA A 55 -18.44 -0.55 20.77
N LYS A 56 -18.81 0.67 21.17
CA LYS A 56 -19.29 0.97 22.52
C LYS A 56 -20.61 0.26 22.83
N ALA A 57 -21.57 0.27 21.91
CA ALA A 57 -22.84 -0.43 22.07
C ALA A 57 -22.62 -1.95 22.25
N ALA A 58 -21.75 -2.55 21.43
CA ALA A 58 -21.42 -3.96 21.53
C ALA A 58 -20.72 -4.32 22.86
N ALA A 59 -19.82 -3.46 23.35
CA ALA A 59 -19.07 -3.71 24.58
C ALA A 59 -19.90 -3.49 25.87
N LEU A 60 -20.80 -2.49 25.86
CA LEU A 60 -21.54 -2.06 27.05
C LEU A 60 -23.00 -2.53 27.07
N GLY A 61 -23.42 -3.35 26.10
CA GLY A 61 -24.80 -3.84 26.00
C GLY A 61 -25.80 -2.75 25.61
N GLY A 62 -25.38 -1.77 24.79
CA GLY A 62 -26.24 -0.77 24.19
C GLY A 62 -27.01 -1.30 22.98
N ASP A 63 -27.75 -0.42 22.30
CA ASP A 63 -28.48 -0.76 21.08
C ASP A 63 -27.53 -0.92 19.88
N VAL A 64 -27.08 -2.15 19.66
CA VAL A 64 -26.16 -2.52 18.57
C VAL A 64 -26.81 -2.33 17.20
N GLU A 65 -28.12 -2.56 17.07
CA GLU A 65 -28.81 -2.48 15.78
C GLU A 65 -28.97 -1.02 15.34
N ALA A 66 -29.36 -0.13 16.26
CA ALA A 66 -29.40 1.30 15.97
C ALA A 66 -28.01 1.85 15.61
N ALA A 67 -26.97 1.44 16.35
CA ALA A 67 -25.60 1.85 16.07
C ALA A 67 -25.08 1.29 14.73
N ARG A 68 -25.48 0.06 14.36
CA ARG A 68 -25.17 -0.54 13.06
C ARG A 68 -25.82 0.24 11.92
N ALA A 69 -27.09 0.59 12.07
CA ALA A 69 -27.82 1.38 11.07
C ALA A 69 -27.18 2.77 10.87
N ALA A 70 -26.79 3.42 11.96
CA ALA A 70 -26.07 4.71 11.90
C ALA A 70 -24.72 4.58 11.18
N LEU A 71 -23.97 3.51 11.42
CA LEU A 71 -22.73 3.25 10.69
C LEU A 71 -22.98 3.05 9.19
N THR A 72 -23.96 2.24 8.81
CA THR A 72 -24.32 2.04 7.39
C THR A 72 -24.70 3.36 6.70
N GLN A 73 -25.42 4.24 7.39
CA GLN A 73 -25.76 5.58 6.85
C GLN A 73 -24.52 6.46 6.70
N ALA A 74 -23.61 6.43 7.66
CA ALA A 74 -22.36 7.18 7.59
C ALA A 74 -21.44 6.65 6.48
N ASP A 75 -21.36 5.33 6.28
CA ASP A 75 -20.62 4.70 5.18
C ASP A 75 -21.17 5.16 3.82
N ALA A 76 -22.50 5.22 3.65
CA ALA A 76 -23.13 5.72 2.44
C ALA A 76 -22.84 7.21 2.20
N ALA A 77 -22.92 8.04 3.25
CA ALA A 77 -22.61 9.46 3.17
C ALA A 77 -21.13 9.72 2.80
N LEU A 78 -20.20 8.90 3.32
CA LEU A 78 -18.79 8.96 2.97
C LEU A 78 -18.56 8.60 1.50
N ALA A 79 -19.22 7.54 1.00
CA ALA A 79 -19.14 7.15 -0.40
C ALA A 79 -19.67 8.24 -1.34
N ASP A 80 -20.78 8.89 -0.97
CA ASP A 80 -21.34 10.00 -1.74
C ASP A 80 -20.45 11.25 -1.71
N ALA A 81 -19.87 11.57 -0.54
CA ALA A 81 -18.91 12.66 -0.41
C ALA A 81 -17.63 12.42 -1.23
N ALA A 82 -17.14 11.17 -1.27
CA ALA A 82 -15.98 10.80 -2.08
C ALA A 82 -16.27 10.98 -3.58
N LYS A 83 -17.43 10.52 -4.06
CA LYS A 83 -17.88 10.73 -5.45
C LYS A 83 -18.04 12.21 -5.78
N ALA A 84 -18.63 12.99 -4.89
CA ALA A 84 -18.79 14.44 -5.07
C ALA A 84 -17.45 15.18 -5.12
N ALA A 85 -16.44 14.66 -4.40
CA ALA A 85 -15.06 15.16 -4.46
C ALA A 85 -14.27 14.62 -5.67
N GLY A 86 -14.85 13.74 -6.49
CA GLY A 86 -14.24 13.20 -7.71
C GLY A 86 -13.32 11.99 -7.48
N TYR A 87 -13.38 11.37 -6.30
CA TYR A 87 -12.62 10.17 -6.00
C TYR A 87 -13.47 8.91 -6.20
N ASP A 88 -12.86 7.87 -6.76
CA ASP A 88 -13.42 6.52 -6.81
C ASP A 88 -12.97 5.71 -5.58
N GLU A 89 -13.64 4.59 -5.30
CA GLU A 89 -13.39 3.72 -4.16
C GLU A 89 -11.95 3.16 -4.16
N ALA A 90 -11.36 2.99 -5.34
CA ALA A 90 -9.97 2.56 -5.52
C ALA A 90 -8.93 3.70 -5.39
N ALA A 91 -9.35 4.97 -5.29
CA ALA A 91 -8.45 6.12 -5.36
C ALA A 91 -7.45 6.20 -4.18
N PHE A 92 -7.78 5.58 -3.05
CA PHE A 92 -6.94 5.55 -1.85
C PHE A 92 -6.25 4.20 -1.63
N ALA A 93 -6.37 3.27 -2.56
CA ALA A 93 -5.71 1.97 -2.45
C ALA A 93 -4.21 2.08 -2.83
N PRO A 94 -3.29 1.43 -2.08
CA PRO A 94 -1.89 1.37 -2.45
C PRO A 94 -1.68 0.72 -3.83
N ALA A 95 -1.01 1.44 -4.72
CA ALA A 95 -0.61 0.94 -6.03
C ALA A 95 0.61 0.02 -5.90
N PHE A 96 0.39 -1.26 -5.62
CA PHE A 96 1.46 -2.24 -5.54
C PHE A 96 2.08 -2.53 -6.91
N ALA A 97 3.41 -2.68 -6.95
CA ALA A 97 4.14 -2.92 -8.18
C ALA A 97 3.97 -4.36 -8.70
N CYS A 98 3.89 -5.34 -7.80
CA CYS A 98 3.63 -6.73 -8.18
C CYS A 98 2.13 -7.08 -8.04
N PRO A 99 1.41 -7.38 -9.15
CA PRO A 99 -0.02 -7.74 -9.08
C PRO A 99 -0.26 -9.15 -8.52
N LEU A 100 0.78 -9.98 -8.40
CA LEU A 100 0.64 -11.35 -7.89
C LEU A 100 0.73 -11.40 -6.37
N CYS A 101 1.78 -10.79 -5.81
CA CYS A 101 2.03 -10.83 -4.38
C CYS A 101 1.72 -9.53 -3.65
N HIS A 102 1.29 -8.47 -4.34
CA HIS A 102 1.08 -7.13 -3.75
C HIS A 102 2.29 -6.66 -2.93
N ASP A 103 3.48 -6.90 -3.50
CA ASP A 103 4.78 -6.61 -2.90
C ASP A 103 5.00 -7.25 -1.51
N THR A 104 4.33 -8.37 -1.21
CA THR A 104 4.62 -9.18 -0.02
C THR A 104 5.82 -10.11 -0.22
N GLY A 105 6.17 -10.39 -1.47
CA GLY A 105 7.29 -11.25 -1.85
C GLY A 105 6.98 -12.75 -1.84
N MET A 106 5.76 -13.18 -1.48
CA MET A 106 5.32 -14.57 -1.50
C MET A 106 4.06 -14.74 -2.35
N TYR A 107 3.98 -15.81 -3.12
CA TYR A 107 2.80 -16.17 -3.91
C TYR A 107 2.63 -17.69 -3.88
N GLN A 108 1.44 -18.16 -3.48
CA GLN A 108 1.11 -19.60 -3.39
C GLN A 108 2.12 -20.43 -2.58
N GLY A 109 2.59 -19.90 -1.44
CA GLY A 109 3.53 -20.61 -0.55
C GLY A 109 4.99 -20.61 -1.02
N ALA A 110 5.30 -20.03 -2.17
CA ALA A 110 6.65 -19.91 -2.71
C ALA A 110 7.08 -18.44 -2.87
N PRO A 111 8.40 -18.15 -2.94
CA PRO A 111 8.89 -16.83 -3.30
C PRO A 111 8.28 -16.34 -4.63
N CYS A 112 7.74 -15.13 -4.62
CA CYS A 112 7.13 -14.56 -5.82
C CYS A 112 8.18 -14.34 -6.92
N ARG A 113 7.75 -14.46 -8.19
CA ARG A 113 8.60 -14.18 -9.36
C ARG A 113 9.29 -12.82 -9.30
N CYS A 114 8.64 -11.80 -8.73
CA CYS A 114 9.20 -10.45 -8.62
C CYS A 114 10.47 -10.42 -7.74
N VAL A 115 10.51 -11.23 -6.67
CA VAL A 115 11.69 -11.36 -5.80
C VAL A 115 12.82 -12.04 -6.56
N ALA A 116 12.49 -13.09 -7.33
CA ALA A 116 13.48 -13.79 -8.16
C ALA A 116 14.04 -12.88 -9.27
N ASP A 117 13.21 -12.04 -9.89
CA ASP A 117 13.64 -11.05 -10.89
C ASP A 117 14.59 -10.01 -10.30
N ILE A 118 14.28 -9.50 -9.11
CA ILE A 118 15.14 -8.57 -8.40
C ILE A 118 16.46 -9.24 -8.01
N ALA A 119 16.43 -10.46 -7.48
CA ALA A 119 17.66 -11.19 -7.14
C ALA A 119 18.55 -11.43 -8.38
N ARG A 120 17.95 -11.76 -9.53
CA ARG A 120 18.66 -11.87 -10.82
C ARG A 120 19.25 -10.54 -11.26
N ARG A 121 18.51 -9.44 -11.13
CA ARG A 121 18.99 -8.09 -11.44
C ARG A 121 20.18 -7.72 -10.54
N LEU A 122 20.06 -7.90 -9.23
CA LEU A 122 21.11 -7.63 -8.26
C LEU A 122 22.39 -8.44 -8.55
N ARG A 123 22.26 -9.70 -8.98
CA ARG A 123 23.40 -10.51 -9.41
C ARG A 123 24.06 -9.94 -10.66
N ARG A 124 23.28 -9.55 -11.67
CA ARG A 124 23.82 -8.92 -12.89
C ARG A 124 24.54 -7.61 -12.57
N GLU A 125 23.99 -6.79 -11.70
CA GLU A 125 24.61 -5.55 -11.24
C GLU A 125 25.94 -5.79 -10.54
N GLU A 126 26.06 -6.82 -9.69
CA GLU A 126 27.35 -7.19 -9.10
C GLU A 126 28.38 -7.64 -10.14
N ILE A 127 27.97 -8.48 -11.08
CA ILE A 127 28.86 -8.97 -12.15
C ILE A 127 29.35 -7.79 -12.98
N ASN A 128 28.44 -6.90 -13.37
CA ASN A 128 28.76 -5.73 -14.16
C ASN A 128 29.68 -4.77 -13.40
N ALA A 129 29.43 -4.54 -12.11
CA ALA A 129 30.26 -3.68 -11.27
C ALA A 129 31.66 -4.27 -11.01
N ALA A 130 31.79 -5.59 -10.98
CA ALA A 130 33.06 -6.28 -10.84
C ALA A 130 33.80 -6.48 -12.18
N SER A 131 33.14 -6.19 -13.31
CA SER A 131 33.72 -6.38 -14.63
C SER A 131 34.55 -5.15 -15.03
N PRO A 132 35.75 -5.35 -15.62
CA PRO A 132 36.60 -4.24 -16.09
C PRO A 132 36.00 -3.48 -17.30
N LEU A 133 34.78 -3.80 -17.74
CA LEU A 133 34.10 -3.13 -18.85
C LEU A 133 33.83 -1.63 -18.59
N GLY A 134 33.83 -1.18 -17.33
CA GLY A 134 33.81 0.25 -16.98
C GLY A 134 35.16 0.98 -17.13
N LEU A 135 36.24 0.25 -17.44
CA LEU A 135 37.59 0.80 -17.68
C LEU A 135 37.93 0.92 -19.17
N CYS A 136 37.03 0.48 -20.06
CA CYS A 136 37.17 0.67 -21.50
C CYS A 136 36.39 1.91 -21.96
N GLU A 137 36.77 3.08 -21.45
CA GLU A 137 36.52 4.31 -22.18
C GLU A 137 37.52 4.34 -23.33
N PHE A 138 37.07 4.06 -24.55
CA PHE A 138 37.84 4.41 -25.74
C PHE A 138 37.80 5.93 -25.87
N ALA A 139 38.70 6.60 -25.14
CA ALA A 139 38.98 8.01 -25.38
C ALA A 139 39.45 8.15 -26.84
N THR A 140 38.65 8.84 -27.64
CA THR A 140 39.04 9.39 -28.95
C THR A 140 39.94 10.58 -28.78
#